data_AF-A0A3S0CV32-F1
#
_entry.id   AF-A0A3S0CV32-F1
#
_cell.length_a   1.000
_cell.length_b   1.000
_cell.length_c   1.000
_cell.angle_alpha   90.00
_cell.angle_beta   90.00
_cell.angle_gamma   90.00
#
_symmetry.space_group_name_H-M   'P 1'
#
loop_
_entity.id
_entity.type
_entity.pdbx_description
1 polymer ?
#
loop_
_entity_poly.entity_id
_entity_poly.type
_entity_poly.pdbx_seq_one_letter_code
_entity_poly.pdbx_strand_id
1 'polypeptide(L)'
;MNGQLSSYVAFLYGFSAADQYGDLARYREWLAEQLALDGSLGWPGIVLRRAFPDDSRMWDLHAERSTEQERAAISSLIQTLEEFTEAAH
;
A
#
# COMPACT_ATOMS: atom_id res chain seq x y z
N MET A 1 -0.47 1.95 -18.55
CA MET A 1 0.36 1.87 -17.32
C MET A 1 1.14 0.58 -17.40
N ASN A 2 2.47 0.66 -17.34
CA ASN A 2 3.32 -0.53 -17.22
C ASN A 2 3.07 -1.03 -15.79
N GLY A 3 2.41 -2.18 -15.60
CA GLY A 3 1.81 -2.62 -14.32
C GLY A 3 2.79 -2.83 -13.15
N GLN A 4 3.46 -1.76 -12.72
CA GLN A 4 4.37 -1.68 -11.58
C GLN A 4 3.65 -1.03 -10.41
N LEU A 5 3.99 -1.43 -9.19
CA LEU A 5 3.44 -0.91 -7.94
C LEU A 5 3.50 0.63 -7.89
N SER A 6 4.61 1.21 -8.36
CA SER A 6 4.82 2.66 -8.40
C SER A 6 3.72 3.42 -9.16
N SER A 7 3.13 2.82 -10.20
CA SER A 7 2.05 3.44 -10.98
C SER A 7 0.71 3.43 -10.23
N TYR A 8 0.42 2.35 -9.50
CA TYR A 8 -0.77 2.26 -8.65
C TYR A 8 -0.66 3.20 -7.44
N VAL A 9 0.55 3.30 -6.88
CA VAL A 9 0.86 4.28 -5.84
C VAL A 9 0.77 5.70 -6.37
N ALA A 10 1.25 6.01 -7.58
CA ALA A 10 1.04 7.36 -8.13
C ALA A 10 -0.45 7.69 -8.28
N PHE A 11 -1.27 6.73 -8.71
CA PHE A 11 -2.72 6.90 -8.84
C PHE A 11 -3.40 7.20 -7.51
N LEU A 12 -3.12 6.42 -6.47
CA LEU A 12 -3.71 6.61 -5.14
C LEU A 12 -3.26 7.93 -4.48
N TYR A 13 -2.03 8.42 -4.74
CA TYR A 13 -1.61 9.76 -4.29
C TYR A 13 -2.41 10.85 -5.01
N GLY A 14 -2.61 10.70 -6.32
CA GLY A 14 -3.46 11.62 -7.10
C GLY A 14 -4.91 11.63 -6.62
N PHE A 15 -5.47 10.46 -6.31
CA PHE A 15 -6.81 10.34 -5.73
C PHE A 15 -6.88 10.96 -4.34
N SER A 16 -5.91 10.70 -3.46
CA SER A 16 -5.86 11.27 -2.11
C SER A 16 -5.78 12.79 -2.12
N ALA A 17 -5.08 13.38 -3.10
CA ALA A 17 -4.99 14.83 -3.23
C ALA A 17 -6.32 15.48 -3.67
N ALA A 18 -7.18 14.70 -4.34
CA ALA A 18 -8.52 15.12 -4.75
C ALA A 18 -9.63 14.73 -3.76
N ASP A 19 -9.32 13.85 -2.80
CA ASP A 19 -10.24 13.33 -1.81
C ASP A 19 -10.47 14.32 -0.67
N GLN A 20 -11.67 14.88 -0.65
CA GLN A 20 -12.13 15.89 0.30
C GLN A 20 -12.53 15.28 1.66
N TYR A 21 -12.76 13.96 1.69
CA TYR A 21 -13.32 13.22 2.83
C TYR A 21 -12.27 12.43 3.61
N GLY A 22 -11.03 12.37 3.11
CA GLY A 22 -9.89 11.79 3.82
C GLY A 22 -9.96 10.27 3.99
N ASP A 23 -10.66 9.56 3.10
CA ASP A 23 -10.79 8.10 3.13
C ASP A 23 -9.43 7.43 2.99
N LEU A 24 -8.54 7.95 2.15
CA LEU A 24 -7.18 7.41 2.01
C LEU A 24 -6.27 7.71 3.20
N ALA A 25 -6.52 8.79 3.94
CA ALA A 25 -5.82 9.06 5.19
C ALA A 25 -6.25 8.05 6.27
N ARG A 26 -7.56 7.77 6.38
CA ARG A 26 -8.11 6.74 7.25
C ARG A 26 -7.63 5.34 6.88
N TYR A 27 -7.56 5.03 5.59
CA TYR A 27 -6.99 3.77 5.09
C TYR A 27 -5.55 3.58 5.55
N ARG A 28 -4.71 4.62 5.45
CA ARG A 28 -3.31 4.56 5.91
C ARG A 28 -3.21 4.26 7.40
N GLU A 29 -4.03 4.94 8.21
CA GLU A 29 -4.05 4.76 9.67
C GLU A 29 -4.54 3.36 10.05
N TRP A 30 -5.67 2.94 9.48
CA TRP A 30 -6.21 1.59 9.64
C TRP A 30 -5.18 0.51 9.27
N LEU A 31 -4.48 0.68 8.15
CA LEU A 31 -3.49 -0.30 7.70
C LEU A 31 -2.24 -0.34 8.61
N ALA A 32 -1.81 0.81 9.15
CA ALA A 32 -0.71 0.88 10.10
C ALA A 32 -1.06 0.12 11.40
N GLU A 33 -2.29 0.29 11.90
CA GLU A 33 -2.80 -0.41 13.09
C GLU A 33 -2.82 -1.93 12.90
N GLN A 34 -3.30 -2.42 11.75
CA GLN A 34 -3.35 -3.86 11.45
C GLN A 34 -1.97 -4.53 11.48
N LEU A 35 -0.92 -3.80 11.12
CA LEU A 35 0.45 -4.30 11.07
C LEU A 35 1.27 -3.94 12.31
N ALA A 36 0.65 -3.33 13.33
CA ALA A 36 1.32 -2.78 14.52
C ALA A 36 2.52 -1.89 14.16
N LEU A 37 2.39 -1.12 13.07
CA LEU A 37 3.40 -0.20 12.59
C LEU A 37 3.14 1.20 13.12
N ASP A 38 4.22 1.96 13.33
CA ASP A 38 4.10 3.38 13.57
C ASP A 38 3.60 4.08 12.29
N GLY A 39 2.66 5.02 12.44
CA GLY A 39 2.08 5.78 11.32
C GLY A 39 3.07 6.72 10.60
N SER A 40 4.38 6.54 10.83
CA SER A 40 5.47 7.27 10.19
C SER A 40 5.67 6.86 8.73
N LEU A 41 5.22 5.65 8.37
CA LEU A 41 5.32 5.14 7.00
C LEU A 41 4.19 5.68 6.12
N GLY A 42 4.56 6.01 4.88
CA GLY A 42 3.58 6.11 3.81
C GLY A 42 2.97 4.73 3.53
N TRP A 43 1.72 4.73 3.09
CA TRP A 43 0.97 3.56 2.64
C TRP A 43 1.74 2.61 1.70
N PRO A 44 2.63 3.06 0.79
CA PRO A 44 3.39 2.12 -0.03
C PRO A 44 4.39 1.28 0.80
N GLY A 45 5.01 1.88 1.81
CA GLY A 45 5.92 1.17 2.71
C GLY A 45 5.18 0.16 3.60
N ILE A 46 3.97 0.52 4.04
CA ILE A 46 3.10 -0.37 4.82
C ILE A 46 2.65 -1.57 3.99
N VAL A 47 2.22 -1.34 2.74
CA VAL A 47 1.85 -2.40 1.78
C VAL A 47 3.03 -3.32 1.48
N LEU A 48 4.23 -2.78 1.26
CA LEU A 48 5.41 -3.60 1.00
C LEU A 48 5.81 -4.46 2.20
N ARG A 49 5.65 -3.95 3.42
CA ARG A 49 5.88 -4.74 4.65
C ARG A 49 4.88 -5.88 4.79
N ARG A 50 3.62 -5.67 4.41
CA ARG A 50 2.61 -6.73 4.38
C ARG A 50 2.88 -7.76 3.29
N ALA A 51 3.28 -7.32 2.10
CA ALA A 51 3.57 -8.20 0.97
C ALA A 51 4.83 -9.05 1.20
N PHE A 52 5.80 -8.53 1.95
CA PHE A 52 7.10 -9.17 2.19
C PHE A 52 7.49 -9.11 3.67
N PRO A 53 6.75 -9.78 4.58
CA PRO A 53 6.99 -9.66 6.03
C PRO A 53 8.39 -10.12 6.43
N ASP A 54 8.96 -11.08 5.69
CA ASP A 54 10.25 -11.71 6.00
C ASP A 54 11.43 -11.17 5.17
N ASP A 55 11.20 -10.24 4.23
CA ASP A 55 12.27 -9.67 3.39
C ASP A 55 12.31 -8.14 3.45
N SER A 56 13.07 -7.63 4.43
CA SER A 56 13.25 -6.20 4.65
C SER A 56 13.86 -5.43 3.47
N ARG A 57 14.55 -6.12 2.55
CA ARG A 57 15.10 -5.49 1.34
C ARG A 57 13.98 -5.07 0.38
N MET A 58 12.85 -5.74 0.43
CA MET A 58 11.69 -5.46 -0.43
C MET A 58 10.86 -4.27 0.05
N TRP A 59 11.13 -3.77 1.27
CA TRP A 59 10.41 -2.64 1.86
C TRP A 59 10.82 -1.29 1.28
N ASP A 60 11.96 -1.22 0.60
CA ASP A 60 12.36 -0.04 -0.17
C ASP A 60 11.56 0.04 -1.47
N LEU A 61 10.79 1.12 -1.65
CA LEU A 61 10.02 1.39 -2.87
C LEU A 61 10.85 1.31 -4.15
N HIS A 62 12.13 1.67 -4.08
CA HIS A 62 13.05 1.70 -5.21
C HIS A 62 13.82 0.40 -5.42
N ALA A 63 13.63 -0.61 -4.57
CA ALA A 63 14.25 -1.92 -4.76
C ALA A 63 13.84 -2.52 -6.10
N GLU A 64 14.81 -3.09 -6.81
CA GLU A 64 14.52 -3.92 -7.98
C GLU A 64 13.70 -5.14 -7.55
N ARG A 65 12.54 -5.30 -8.16
CA ARG A 65 11.65 -6.43 -7.95
C ARG A 65 11.47 -7.19 -9.25
N SER A 66 11.45 -8.51 -9.14
CA SER A 66 11.00 -9.37 -10.22
C SER A 66 9.52 -9.13 -10.52
N THR A 67 9.06 -9.54 -11.70
CA THR A 67 7.65 -9.45 -12.09
C THR A 67 6.71 -10.12 -11.08
N GLU A 68 7.14 -11.22 -10.47
CA GLU A 68 6.33 -11.93 -9.47
C GLU A 68 6.22 -11.16 -8.15
N GLN A 69 7.32 -10.52 -7.72
CA GLN A 69 7.31 -9.66 -6.55
C GLN A 69 6.47 -8.39 -6.79
N GLU A 70 6.56 -7.78 -7.96
CA GLU A 70 5.68 -6.65 -8.32
C GLU A 70 4.21 -7.06 -8.26
N ARG A 71 3.86 -8.24 -8.81
CA ARG A 71 2.49 -8.76 -8.71
C ARG A 71 2.06 -8.99 -7.26
N ALA A 72 2.88 -9.62 -6.44
CA ALA A 72 2.57 -9.85 -5.03
C ALA A 72 2.32 -8.55 -4.27
N ALA A 73 3.12 -7.52 -4.52
CA ALA A 73 2.94 -6.20 -3.90
C ALA A 73 1.64 -5.51 -4.36
N ILE A 74 1.32 -5.60 -5.66
CA ILE A 74 0.07 -5.06 -6.21
C ILE A 74 -1.14 -5.82 -5.65
N SER A 75 -1.08 -7.15 -5.58
CA SER A 75 -2.14 -7.97 -4.98
C SER A 75 -2.34 -7.60 -3.52
N SER A 76 -1.26 -7.43 -2.76
CA SER A 76 -1.36 -6.98 -1.37
C SER A 76 -2.01 -5.60 -1.25
N LEU A 77 -1.69 -4.66 -2.15
CA LEU A 77 -2.31 -3.32 -2.18
C LEU A 77 -3.82 -3.39 -2.41
N ILE A 78 -4.24 -4.19 -3.39
CA ILE A 78 -5.66 -4.33 -3.74
C ILE A 78 -6.41 -4.99 -2.59
N GLN A 79 -5.87 -6.08 -2.05
CA GLN A 79 -6.48 -6.81 -0.95
C GLN A 79 -6.67 -5.93 0.30
N THR A 80 -5.67 -5.11 0.65
CA THR A 80 -5.79 -4.19 1.79
C THR A 80 -6.84 -3.11 1.57
N LEU A 81 -7.03 -2.66 0.33
CA LEU A 81 -8.09 -1.71 -0.01
C LEU A 81 -9.47 -2.37 0.11
N GLU A 82 -9.62 -3.60 -0.39
CA GLU A 82 -10.86 -4.38 -0.27
C GLU A 82 -11.22 -4.57 1.20
N GLU A 83 -10.28 -5.06 2.02
CA GLU A 83 -10.48 -5.24 3.47
C GLU A 83 -10.86 -3.93 4.18
N PHE A 84 -10.25 -2.81 3.81
CA PHE A 84 -10.61 -1.50 4.36
C PHE A 84 -12.04 -1.10 3.98
N THR A 85 -12.43 -1.30 2.71
CA THR A 85 -13.79 -0.97 2.26
C THR A 85 -14.86 -1.84 2.91
N GLU A 86 -14.55 -3.10 3.19
CA GLU A 86 -15.44 -4.00 3.93
C GLU A 86 -15.54 -3.63 5.41
N ALA A 87 -14.43 -3.23 6.04
CA ALA A 87 -14.40 -2.84 7.45
C ALA A 87 -15.00 -1.45 7.74
N ALA A 88 -15.19 -0.61 6.72
CA ALA A 88 -15.76 0.73 6.84
C ALA A 88 -17.30 0.76 6.87
N HIS A 89 -17.97 -0.40 6.89
CA HIS A 89 -19.42 -0.61 7.00
C HIS A 89 -19.79 -1.40 8.25
#